data_AF-A0A2N3WW07-F1
#
_entry.id   AF-A0A2N3WW07-F1
#
_cell.length_a   1.000
_cell.length_b   1.000
_cell.length_c   1.000
_cell.angle_alpha   90.00
_cell.angle_beta   90.00
_cell.angle_gamma   90.00
#
_symmetry.space_group_name_H-M   'P 1'
#
loop_
_entity.id
_entity.type
_entity.pdbx_description
1 polymer ?
#
loop_
_entity_poly.entity_id
_entity_poly.type
_entity_poly.pdbx_seq_one_letter_code
_entity_poly.pdbx_strand_id
1 'polypeptide(L)'
;MPRQPKTNRRGAIQLAAVVGAGVALSGLPIPAAADPDERYRGYSAEDRAEPYAKYMAAHTAPVLPAVAAAYLGGPTPSEQIPEFSALPTDLSPDGVAAVETGYGQTASGAIWVAVHTEMRGVTAAMWDWWFGWHTVESARYKLWHPDAHLYCGVARDRSAERIPDREKYIGNIAYVDEYIGPKLQQLAIAFADPRAHGFRVPDQHTIVLGRVGSIVAPVDLGWLAHQVRPIPAGCEMRSRFYLNLHGLHQPDLSQAAHAIARGPAVDPRDLVLDVDLARELLLHCGQEMNHLAGFLPQLYHEFAR
;
A
#
# COMPACT_ATOMS: atom_id res chain seq x y z
N MET A 1 -9.90 -72.50 41.65
CA MET A 1 -11.25 -72.39 41.05
C MET A 1 -11.48 -70.93 40.63
N PRO A 2 -12.26 -70.65 39.58
CA PRO A 2 -11.72 -70.11 38.32
C PRO A 2 -12.32 -68.77 37.84
N ARG A 3 -11.62 -68.19 36.83
CA ARG A 3 -12.10 -67.38 35.68
C ARG A 3 -12.81 -66.02 35.86
N GLN A 4 -12.36 -65.06 35.03
CA GLN A 4 -13.02 -63.79 34.66
C GLN A 4 -14.48 -63.95 34.21
N PRO A 5 -15.23 -62.84 34.07
CA PRO A 5 -15.43 -62.35 32.70
C PRO A 5 -15.44 -60.82 32.48
N LYS A 6 -15.12 -60.48 31.24
CA LYS A 6 -15.33 -59.23 30.50
C LYS A 6 -16.84 -58.96 30.29
N THR A 7 -17.25 -57.71 30.00
CA THR A 7 -17.78 -57.27 28.68
C THR A 7 -18.58 -55.95 28.71
N ASN A 8 -18.24 -55.09 27.74
CA ASN A 8 -19.06 -54.16 26.94
C ASN A 8 -20.60 -54.24 27.06
N ARG A 9 -21.28 -53.09 27.03
CA ARG A 9 -22.08 -52.62 25.86
C ARG A 9 -22.85 -51.32 26.14
N ARG A 10 -22.73 -50.41 25.17
CA ARG A 10 -23.73 -49.46 24.62
C ARG A 10 -25.07 -49.34 25.37
N GLY A 11 -25.43 -48.11 25.71
CA GLY A 11 -26.81 -47.66 25.91
C GLY A 11 -26.95 -46.22 25.42
N ALA A 12 -27.54 -46.06 24.24
CA ALA A 12 -28.01 -44.80 23.71
C ALA A 12 -29.49 -44.59 24.07
N ILE A 13 -29.96 -43.34 23.89
CA ILE A 13 -31.33 -42.90 23.58
C ILE A 13 -31.99 -41.99 24.64
N GLN A 14 -31.98 -40.69 24.29
CA GLN A 14 -33.04 -39.67 24.28
C GLN A 14 -34.31 -39.83 25.12
N LEU A 15 -34.68 -38.75 25.84
CA LEU A 15 -35.91 -37.92 25.78
C LEU A 15 -35.96 -37.10 27.11
N ALA A 16 -36.50 -35.89 27.26
CA ALA A 16 -37.41 -35.07 26.47
C ALA A 16 -37.27 -33.60 26.89
N ALA A 17 -37.60 -32.70 25.97
CA ALA A 17 -37.82 -31.27 26.18
C ALA A 17 -39.10 -31.01 27.00
N VAL A 18 -39.20 -29.85 27.68
CA VAL A 18 -40.37 -28.93 27.63
C VAL A 18 -39.93 -27.51 28.06
N VAL A 19 -40.03 -26.59 27.07
CA VAL A 19 -40.58 -25.22 27.06
C VAL A 19 -40.29 -24.25 28.22
N GLY A 20 -39.62 -23.15 27.87
CA GLY A 20 -39.81 -21.82 28.46
C GLY A 20 -39.78 -20.78 27.35
N ALA A 21 -40.95 -20.29 26.94
CA ALA A 21 -41.11 -19.21 25.98
C ALA A 21 -40.71 -17.87 26.60
N GLY A 22 -39.89 -17.08 25.90
CA GLY A 22 -39.50 -15.73 26.32
C GLY A 22 -39.08 -14.89 25.12
N VAL A 23 -40.03 -14.09 24.62
CA VAL A 23 -39.89 -12.84 23.85
C VAL A 23 -38.69 -12.75 22.88
N ALA A 24 -38.95 -13.01 21.60
CA ALA A 24 -38.08 -12.60 20.51
C ALA A 24 -38.15 -11.07 20.37
N LEU A 25 -37.20 -10.36 20.98
CA LEU A 25 -36.79 -9.07 20.48
C LEU A 25 -36.05 -9.34 19.16
N SER A 26 -36.68 -8.98 18.05
CA SER A 26 -36.05 -8.89 16.74
C SER A 26 -34.95 -7.83 16.80
N GLY A 27 -33.78 -8.24 17.27
CA GLY A 27 -32.54 -7.51 17.03
C GLY A 27 -32.35 -7.46 15.53
N LEU A 28 -32.42 -6.25 14.95
CA LEU A 28 -31.77 -6.00 13.68
C LEU A 28 -30.33 -6.52 13.80
N PRO A 29 -29.80 -7.24 12.79
CA PRO A 29 -28.40 -7.60 12.81
C PRO A 29 -27.62 -6.29 12.95
N ILE A 30 -26.97 -6.12 14.11
CA ILE A 30 -25.86 -5.19 14.22
C ILE A 30 -24.86 -5.72 13.19
N PRO A 31 -24.52 -4.98 12.11
CA PRO A 31 -23.48 -5.44 11.21
C PRO A 31 -22.27 -5.71 12.09
N ALA A 32 -21.75 -6.93 12.02
CA ALA A 32 -20.46 -7.22 12.63
C ALA A 32 -19.50 -6.18 12.04
N ALA A 33 -18.79 -5.45 12.89
CA ALA A 33 -17.74 -4.56 12.41
C ALA A 33 -16.89 -5.35 11.40
N ALA A 34 -16.65 -4.76 10.23
CA ALA A 34 -15.85 -5.41 9.20
C ALA A 34 -14.57 -5.95 9.83
N ASP A 35 -14.24 -7.21 9.54
CA ASP A 35 -13.02 -7.82 10.05
C ASP A 35 -11.84 -6.92 9.59
N PRO A 36 -11.04 -6.36 10.51
CA PRO A 36 -9.95 -5.46 10.13
C PRO A 36 -8.92 -6.16 9.23
N ASP A 37 -8.93 -7.50 9.17
CA ASP A 37 -8.10 -8.32 8.29
C ASP A 37 -8.78 -8.72 6.97
N GLU A 38 -9.98 -8.21 6.64
CA GLU A 38 -10.67 -8.52 5.39
C GLU A 38 -10.14 -7.71 4.19
N ARG A 39 -9.97 -8.41 3.05
CA ARG A 39 -9.69 -7.80 1.74
C ARG A 39 -10.98 -7.65 0.94
N TYR A 40 -11.32 -6.43 0.55
CA TYR A 40 -12.58 -6.15 -0.16
C TYR A 40 -12.43 -5.01 -1.18
N ARG A 41 -13.24 -5.03 -2.24
CA ARG A 41 -13.26 -4.01 -3.29
C ARG A 41 -14.25 -2.88 -2.96
N GLY A 42 -13.92 -1.66 -3.38
CA GLY A 42 -14.75 -0.49 -3.13
C GLY A 42 -14.97 -0.25 -1.64
N TYR A 43 -16.12 0.34 -1.31
CA TYR A 43 -16.44 0.80 0.04
C TYR A 43 -17.68 0.08 0.60
N SER A 44 -17.59 -0.38 1.84
CA SER A 44 -18.70 -1.02 2.56
C SER A 44 -19.76 0.00 3.00
N ALA A 45 -20.78 -0.45 3.73
CA ALA A 45 -21.76 0.46 4.33
C ALA A 45 -21.15 1.24 5.50
N GLU A 46 -20.29 0.60 6.27
CA GLU A 46 -19.54 1.17 7.39
C GLU A 46 -18.57 2.25 6.91
N ASP A 47 -17.80 1.96 5.86
CA ASP A 47 -16.92 2.94 5.21
C ASP A 47 -17.69 4.21 4.82
N ARG A 48 -18.91 4.06 4.29
CA ARG A 48 -19.74 5.20 3.86
C ARG A 48 -20.35 5.98 5.02
N ALA A 49 -20.28 5.47 6.24
CA ALA A 49 -20.67 6.18 7.44
C ALA A 49 -19.53 7.01 8.04
N GLU A 50 -18.28 6.80 7.58
CA GLU A 50 -17.12 7.52 8.10
C GLU A 50 -17.16 9.02 7.74
N PRO A 51 -16.61 9.91 8.59
CA PRO A 51 -16.65 11.36 8.35
C PRO A 51 -15.97 11.80 7.04
N TYR A 52 -14.99 11.04 6.57
CA TYR A 52 -14.26 11.30 5.33
C TYR A 52 -14.93 10.67 4.09
N ALA A 53 -16.11 10.02 4.23
CA ALA A 53 -16.78 9.32 3.13
C ALA A 53 -17.08 10.20 1.90
N LYS A 54 -17.21 11.52 2.08
CA LYS A 54 -17.38 12.48 0.97
C LYS A 54 -16.18 12.54 0.00
N TYR A 55 -15.02 12.05 0.41
CA TYR A 55 -13.82 11.92 -0.43
C TYR A 55 -13.77 10.59 -1.19
N MET A 56 -14.69 9.65 -0.93
CA MET A 56 -14.74 8.37 -1.63
C MET A 56 -15.21 8.56 -3.06
N ALA A 57 -14.39 8.13 -4.01
CA ALA A 57 -14.75 8.05 -5.42
C ALA A 57 -15.00 6.61 -5.84
N ALA A 58 -15.89 6.40 -6.81
CA ALA A 58 -16.12 5.06 -7.38
C ALA A 58 -14.93 4.59 -8.24
N HIS A 59 -14.21 5.53 -8.85
CA HIS A 59 -13.11 5.30 -9.75
C HIS A 59 -11.99 6.31 -9.52
N THR A 60 -10.77 5.91 -9.80
CA THR A 60 -9.58 6.74 -9.72
C THR A 60 -9.60 7.79 -10.84
N ALA A 61 -9.00 8.96 -10.58
CA ALA A 61 -8.88 10.01 -11.58
C ALA A 61 -8.04 9.52 -12.78
N PRO A 62 -8.27 10.04 -14.00
CA PRO A 62 -7.42 9.72 -15.14
C PRO A 62 -5.98 10.18 -14.89
N VAL A 63 -5.02 9.52 -15.53
CA VAL A 63 -3.61 9.93 -15.44
C VAL A 63 -3.33 11.24 -16.20
N LEU A 64 -2.23 11.89 -15.85
CA LEU A 64 -1.71 13.04 -16.60
C LEU A 64 -1.27 12.62 -18.02
N PRO A 65 -1.30 13.54 -19.00
CA PRO A 65 -0.95 13.22 -20.39
C PRO A 65 0.44 12.59 -20.57
N ALA A 66 1.43 12.99 -19.77
CA ALA A 66 2.79 12.43 -19.82
C ALA A 66 2.81 10.93 -19.45
N VAL A 67 2.05 10.53 -18.42
CA VAL A 67 1.93 9.13 -18.01
C VAL A 67 1.19 8.33 -19.07
N ALA A 68 0.09 8.85 -19.62
CA ALA A 68 -0.62 8.19 -20.72
C ALA A 68 0.27 7.99 -21.96
N ALA A 69 1.05 9.01 -22.33
CA ALA A 69 1.98 8.94 -23.45
C ALA A 69 3.09 7.89 -23.22
N ALA A 70 3.68 7.88 -22.02
CA ALA A 70 4.68 6.88 -21.65
C ALA A 70 4.09 5.45 -21.67
N TYR A 71 2.89 5.25 -21.09
CA TYR A 71 2.21 3.95 -21.05
C TYR A 71 1.89 3.39 -22.46
N LEU A 72 1.48 4.26 -23.39
CA LEU A 72 1.21 3.87 -24.79
C LEU A 72 2.49 3.71 -25.63
N GLY A 73 3.61 4.25 -25.15
CA GLY A 73 4.91 4.19 -25.81
C GLY A 73 5.65 2.87 -25.56
N GLY A 74 6.87 2.80 -26.11
CA GLY A 74 7.81 1.74 -25.78
C GLY A 74 8.59 2.05 -24.49
N PRO A 75 9.29 1.04 -23.92
CA PRO A 75 10.15 1.26 -22.77
C PRO A 75 11.27 2.26 -23.09
N THR A 76 11.68 3.00 -22.07
CA THR A 76 12.82 3.91 -22.12
C THR A 76 14.09 3.09 -22.40
N PRO A 77 14.93 3.49 -23.38
CA PRO A 77 16.19 2.81 -23.65
C PRO A 77 17.11 2.79 -22.43
N SER A 78 17.80 1.67 -22.17
CA SER A 78 18.57 1.48 -20.94
C SER A 78 19.71 2.48 -20.78
N GLU A 79 20.26 3.01 -21.87
CA GLU A 79 21.27 4.07 -21.86
C GLU A 79 20.77 5.43 -21.33
N GLN A 80 19.45 5.62 -21.26
CA GLN A 80 18.81 6.82 -20.70
C GLN A 80 18.35 6.62 -19.25
N ILE A 81 18.45 5.38 -18.74
CA ILE A 81 17.97 5.03 -17.41
C ILE A 81 19.13 5.05 -16.42
N PRO A 82 19.07 5.87 -15.36
CA PRO A 82 20.10 5.87 -14.34
C PRO A 82 20.06 4.58 -13.51
N GLU A 83 21.23 4.05 -13.13
CA GLU A 83 21.34 2.92 -12.21
C GLU A 83 20.89 3.29 -10.78
N PHE A 84 20.53 2.30 -9.96
CA PHE A 84 20.01 2.52 -8.61
C PHE A 84 20.91 3.38 -7.71
N SER A 85 22.24 3.27 -7.88
CA SER A 85 23.20 4.07 -7.10
C SER A 85 23.08 5.58 -7.34
N ALA A 86 22.47 6.00 -8.45
CA ALA A 86 22.23 7.40 -8.77
C ALA A 86 20.96 7.97 -8.12
N LEU A 87 20.11 7.13 -7.52
CA LEU A 87 18.80 7.53 -6.99
C LEU A 87 18.85 8.74 -6.03
N PRO A 88 19.79 8.82 -5.05
CA PRO A 88 19.88 10.00 -4.18
C PRO A 88 20.28 11.29 -4.91
N THR A 89 21.06 11.18 -5.98
CA THR A 89 21.47 12.32 -6.82
C THR A 89 20.35 12.74 -7.75
N ASP A 90 19.65 11.79 -8.37
CA ASP A 90 18.48 12.04 -9.22
C ASP A 90 17.37 12.77 -8.46
N LEU A 91 17.05 12.28 -7.25
CA LEU A 91 16.08 12.90 -6.35
C LEU A 91 16.73 13.91 -5.38
N SER A 92 17.82 14.56 -5.79
CA SER A 92 18.35 15.72 -5.06
C SER A 92 17.42 16.94 -5.23
N PRO A 93 17.49 17.95 -4.34
CA PRO A 93 16.63 19.13 -4.43
C PRO A 93 16.78 19.89 -5.76
N ASP A 94 18.00 19.96 -6.26
CA ASP A 94 18.42 20.56 -7.53
C ASP A 94 18.53 19.54 -8.67
N GLY A 95 18.13 18.29 -8.44
CA GLY A 95 18.19 17.21 -9.40
C GLY A 95 17.22 17.40 -10.56
N VAL A 96 17.69 17.10 -11.77
CA VAL A 96 16.89 17.09 -12.99
C VAL A 96 17.13 15.76 -13.68
N ALA A 97 16.08 14.96 -13.85
CA ALA A 97 16.20 13.69 -14.57
C ALA A 97 16.12 13.92 -16.08
N ALA A 98 16.83 13.11 -16.85
CA ALA A 98 16.65 13.06 -18.31
C ALA A 98 15.24 12.59 -18.67
N VAL A 99 14.67 11.68 -17.87
CA VAL A 99 13.33 11.12 -18.03
C VAL A 99 12.58 11.21 -16.69
N GLU A 100 11.65 12.15 -16.60
CA GLU A 100 10.83 12.34 -15.38
C GLU A 100 9.60 11.42 -15.32
N THR A 101 9.14 10.95 -16.48
CA THR A 101 8.02 10.00 -16.60
C THR A 101 8.34 8.94 -17.66
N GLY A 102 8.44 7.68 -17.25
CA GLY A 102 8.82 6.57 -18.13
C GLY A 102 9.00 5.26 -17.37
N TYR A 103 9.15 4.16 -18.10
CA TYR A 103 9.41 2.84 -17.54
C TYR A 103 10.44 2.11 -18.40
N GLY A 104 11.11 1.10 -17.86
CA GLY A 104 12.06 0.28 -18.62
C GLY A 104 12.90 -0.61 -17.71
N GLN A 105 14.10 -0.94 -18.19
CA GLN A 105 15.06 -1.75 -17.46
C GLN A 105 16.44 -1.09 -17.52
N THR A 106 17.13 -1.00 -16.38
CA THR A 106 18.50 -0.49 -16.31
C THR A 106 19.46 -1.40 -17.07
N ALA A 107 20.68 -0.92 -17.38
CA ALA A 107 21.70 -1.75 -18.01
C ALA A 107 22.11 -2.94 -17.12
N SER A 108 22.02 -2.80 -15.79
CA SER A 108 22.25 -3.88 -14.82
C SER A 108 21.09 -4.88 -14.67
N GLY A 109 19.94 -4.62 -15.30
CA GLY A 109 18.78 -5.51 -15.30
C GLY A 109 17.70 -5.20 -14.25
N ALA A 110 17.85 -4.12 -13.48
CA ALA A 110 16.81 -3.68 -12.55
C ALA A 110 15.61 -3.10 -13.32
N ILE A 111 14.40 -3.42 -12.87
CA ILE A 111 13.20 -2.79 -13.43
C ILE A 111 13.09 -1.37 -12.90
N TRP A 112 12.84 -0.43 -13.80
CA TRP A 112 12.83 0.99 -13.51
C TRP A 112 11.50 1.65 -13.90
N VAL A 113 11.00 2.50 -13.02
CA VAL A 113 9.84 3.36 -13.27
C VAL A 113 10.12 4.75 -12.72
N ALA A 114 9.77 5.77 -13.50
CA ALA A 114 9.72 7.17 -13.08
C ALA A 114 8.33 7.75 -13.36
N VAL A 115 7.78 8.49 -12.41
CA VAL A 115 6.53 9.24 -12.57
C VAL A 115 6.72 10.64 -12.02
N HIS A 116 6.30 11.64 -12.78
CA HIS A 116 6.20 13.03 -12.35
C HIS A 116 4.76 13.50 -12.31
N THR A 117 4.37 14.06 -11.16
CA THR A 117 3.03 14.59 -10.92
C THR A 117 3.14 15.96 -10.25
N GLU A 118 2.70 17.02 -10.94
CA GLU A 118 2.50 18.31 -10.30
C GLU A 118 1.22 18.32 -9.46
N MET A 119 1.33 18.72 -8.19
CA MET A 119 0.24 18.67 -7.22
C MET A 119 -0.03 20.06 -6.65
N ARG A 120 -1.05 20.74 -7.19
CA ARG A 120 -1.41 22.11 -6.82
C ARG A 120 -1.92 22.18 -5.38
N GLY A 121 -1.40 23.14 -4.61
CA GLY A 121 -1.78 23.36 -3.21
C GLY A 121 -1.36 22.26 -2.23
N VAL A 122 -0.69 21.20 -2.71
CA VAL A 122 -0.15 20.13 -1.87
C VAL A 122 1.23 20.55 -1.34
N THR A 123 1.55 20.11 -0.12
CA THR A 123 2.84 20.35 0.54
C THR A 123 3.45 19.04 1.04
N ALA A 124 4.76 19.03 1.31
CA ALA A 124 5.42 17.87 1.92
C ALA A 124 4.81 17.46 3.26
N ALA A 125 4.37 18.42 4.08
CA ALA A 125 3.72 18.13 5.37
C ALA A 125 2.39 17.38 5.21
N MET A 126 1.64 17.66 4.14
CA MET A 126 0.40 16.92 3.85
C MET A 126 0.69 15.46 3.48
N TRP A 127 1.80 15.21 2.78
CA TRP A 127 2.25 13.85 2.46
C TRP A 127 2.77 13.11 3.70
N ASP A 128 3.57 13.76 4.55
CA ASP A 128 4.01 13.17 5.82
C ASP A 128 2.79 12.78 6.69
N TRP A 129 1.78 13.65 6.78
CA TRP A 129 0.52 13.37 7.45
C TRP A 129 -0.26 12.23 6.81
N TRP A 130 -0.40 12.25 5.48
CA TRP A 130 -1.13 11.22 4.73
C TRP A 130 -0.60 9.82 5.09
N PHE A 131 0.72 9.60 4.97
CA PHE A 131 1.36 8.32 5.30
C PHE A 131 1.28 7.95 6.78
N GLY A 132 1.13 8.92 7.69
CA GLY A 132 0.84 8.65 9.10
C GLY A 132 -0.64 8.35 9.40
N TRP A 133 -1.55 8.71 8.49
CA TRP A 133 -3.00 8.67 8.71
C TRP A 133 -3.71 7.53 7.96
N HIS A 134 -3.30 7.22 6.72
CA HIS A 134 -4.01 6.27 5.87
C HIS A 134 -3.68 4.80 6.17
N THR A 135 -2.50 4.51 6.73
CA THR A 135 -1.93 3.14 6.80
C THR A 135 -2.60 2.23 7.84
N VAL A 136 -3.52 2.76 8.63
CA VAL A 136 -4.17 2.04 9.74
C VAL A 136 -5.59 1.60 9.40
N GLU A 137 -6.10 1.98 8.23
CA GLU A 137 -7.50 1.72 7.86
C GLU A 137 -7.63 1.55 6.33
N SER A 138 -8.08 0.37 5.90
CA SER A 138 -8.23 0.02 4.48
C SER A 138 -9.12 1.00 3.71
N ALA A 139 -10.17 1.52 4.34
CA ALA A 139 -11.07 2.50 3.73
C ALA A 139 -10.37 3.85 3.42
N ARG A 140 -9.42 4.27 4.27
CA ARG A 140 -8.57 5.44 4.00
C ARG A 140 -7.59 5.16 2.86
N TYR A 141 -6.96 3.98 2.86
CA TYR A 141 -6.04 3.58 1.79
C TYR A 141 -6.71 3.60 0.41
N LYS A 142 -7.98 3.19 0.35
CA LYS A 142 -8.79 3.20 -0.88
C LYS A 142 -9.10 4.58 -1.44
N LEU A 143 -9.11 5.63 -0.61
CA LEU A 143 -9.26 6.99 -1.12
C LEU A 143 -8.18 7.33 -2.15
N TRP A 144 -7.00 6.73 -2.03
CA TRP A 144 -5.85 7.00 -2.88
C TRP A 144 -5.99 6.38 -4.28
N HIS A 145 -6.47 5.14 -4.35
CA HIS A 145 -6.69 4.42 -5.61
C HIS A 145 -7.91 3.49 -5.51
N PRO A 146 -9.14 4.03 -5.69
CA PRO A 146 -10.39 3.27 -5.54
C PRO A 146 -10.49 2.00 -6.39
N ASP A 147 -9.83 1.98 -7.55
CA ASP A 147 -9.89 0.84 -8.47
C ASP A 147 -8.93 -0.31 -8.08
N ALA A 148 -7.86 -0.02 -7.32
CA ALA A 148 -6.76 -0.95 -7.09
C ALA A 148 -6.51 -1.35 -5.63
N HIS A 149 -6.71 -0.44 -4.67
CA HIS A 149 -6.39 -0.68 -3.26
C HIS A 149 -7.50 -1.50 -2.57
N LEU A 150 -7.13 -2.54 -1.83
CA LEU A 150 -8.11 -3.45 -1.22
C LEU A 150 -7.95 -3.61 0.29
N TYR A 151 -6.71 -3.61 0.77
CA TYR A 151 -6.36 -3.82 2.17
C TYR A 151 -5.12 -3.01 2.53
N CYS A 152 -5.10 -2.48 3.76
CA CYS A 152 -3.91 -1.89 4.36
C CYS A 152 -3.86 -2.22 5.85
N GLY A 153 -2.67 -2.57 6.34
CA GLY A 153 -2.35 -2.68 7.74
C GLY A 153 -0.91 -2.22 8.01
N VAL A 154 -0.53 -2.14 9.27
CA VAL A 154 0.79 -1.66 9.70
C VAL A 154 1.37 -2.52 10.80
N ALA A 155 2.69 -2.70 10.83
CA ALA A 155 3.37 -3.49 11.87
C ALA A 155 3.17 -2.90 13.27
N ARG A 156 3.14 -1.58 13.38
CA ARG A 156 2.80 -0.87 14.61
C ARG A 156 1.90 0.31 14.29
N ASP A 157 0.70 0.32 14.86
CA ASP A 157 -0.15 1.50 14.83
C ASP A 157 0.45 2.59 15.74
N ARG A 158 0.87 3.70 15.14
CA ARG A 158 1.38 4.90 15.81
C ARG A 158 0.47 6.11 15.59
N SER A 159 -0.73 5.91 15.05
CA SER A 159 -1.64 6.99 14.65
C SER A 159 -2.10 7.85 15.83
N ALA A 160 -2.25 7.24 17.01
CA ALA A 160 -2.61 7.91 18.25
C ALA A 160 -1.41 8.51 19.02
N GLU A 161 -0.17 8.25 18.57
CA GLU A 161 1.03 8.75 19.24
C GLU A 161 1.24 10.24 18.92
N ARG A 162 1.57 11.03 19.96
CA ARG A 162 1.88 12.46 19.83
C ARG A 162 3.31 12.68 19.37
N ILE A 163 3.61 12.17 18.18
CA ILE A 163 4.90 12.30 17.48
C ILE A 163 4.69 13.02 16.14
N PRO A 164 5.74 13.62 15.54
CA PRO A 164 5.67 14.18 14.20
C PRO A 164 5.13 13.16 13.20
N ASP A 165 4.30 13.58 12.24
CA ASP A 165 3.63 12.66 11.30
C ASP A 165 4.62 11.76 10.53
N ARG A 166 5.77 12.31 10.17
CA ARG A 166 6.86 11.56 9.54
C ARG A 166 7.36 10.38 10.38
N GLU A 167 7.38 10.51 11.71
CA GLU A 167 7.83 9.46 12.63
C GLU A 167 6.79 8.35 12.82
N LYS A 168 5.54 8.57 12.38
CA LYS A 168 4.49 7.54 12.43
C LYS A 168 4.76 6.41 11.44
N TYR A 169 5.35 6.72 10.29
CA TYR A 169 5.62 5.72 9.24
C TYR A 169 7.11 5.38 9.08
N ILE A 170 8.06 6.29 9.32
CA ILE A 170 9.49 5.96 9.22
C ILE A 170 9.88 4.87 10.24
N GLY A 171 10.61 3.86 9.77
CA GLY A 171 10.98 2.69 10.58
C GLY A 171 9.76 1.83 10.94
N ASN A 172 8.75 1.82 10.08
CA ASN A 172 7.55 1.01 10.19
C ASN A 172 7.31 0.25 8.88
N ILE A 173 6.45 -0.76 8.90
CA ILE A 173 6.12 -1.58 7.72
C ILE A 173 4.63 -1.46 7.44
N ALA A 174 4.27 -1.04 6.23
CA ALA A 174 2.91 -1.16 5.73
C ALA A 174 2.74 -2.49 5.00
N TYR A 175 1.60 -3.15 5.24
CA TYR A 175 1.19 -4.39 4.61
C TYR A 175 -0.02 -4.10 3.74
N VAL A 176 0.10 -4.25 2.43
CA VAL A 176 -0.96 -3.87 1.48
C VAL A 176 -1.31 -5.02 0.55
N ASP A 177 -2.61 -5.15 0.25
CA ASP A 177 -3.07 -5.98 -0.85
C ASP A 177 -3.66 -5.05 -1.93
N GLU A 178 -3.07 -5.07 -3.12
CA GLU A 178 -3.43 -4.14 -4.19
C GLU A 178 -3.21 -4.71 -5.59
N TYR A 179 -3.93 -4.17 -6.57
CA TYR A 179 -3.72 -4.50 -7.97
C TYR A 179 -2.65 -3.60 -8.61
N ILE A 180 -1.62 -4.22 -9.17
CA ILE A 180 -0.73 -3.59 -10.15
C ILE A 180 -1.04 -4.23 -11.50
N GLY A 181 -1.69 -3.46 -12.36
CA GLY A 181 -2.30 -3.97 -13.58
C GLY A 181 -3.30 -5.10 -13.28
N PRO A 182 -3.23 -6.25 -13.97
CA PRO A 182 -4.16 -7.35 -13.75
C PRO A 182 -3.83 -8.19 -12.50
N LYS A 183 -2.72 -7.93 -11.81
CA LYS A 183 -2.18 -8.82 -10.79
C LYS A 183 -2.35 -8.27 -9.39
N LEU A 184 -2.93 -9.09 -8.52
CA LEU A 184 -2.99 -8.83 -7.09
C LEU A 184 -1.61 -9.08 -6.47
N GLN A 185 -1.11 -8.07 -5.76
CA GLN A 185 0.15 -8.11 -5.04
C GLN A 185 -0.13 -8.01 -3.54
N GLN A 186 0.64 -8.75 -2.75
CA GLN A 186 0.63 -8.69 -1.28
C GLN A 186 2.01 -8.21 -0.83
N LEU A 187 2.12 -6.91 -0.59
CA LEU A 187 3.39 -6.22 -0.41
C LEU A 187 3.63 -5.81 1.04
N ALA A 188 4.87 -6.03 1.49
CA ALA A 188 5.41 -5.44 2.70
C ALA A 188 6.32 -4.26 2.30
N ILE A 189 5.97 -3.05 2.71
CA ILE A 189 6.71 -1.83 2.40
C ILE A 189 7.34 -1.31 3.69
N ALA A 190 8.63 -1.55 3.87
CA ALA A 190 9.38 -1.10 5.03
C ALA A 190 9.96 0.31 4.78
N PHE A 191 9.42 1.31 5.47
CA PHE A 191 9.83 2.70 5.28
C PHE A 191 11.13 3.00 6.02
N ALA A 192 12.05 3.67 5.33
CA ALA A 192 13.38 4.02 5.85
C ALA A 192 13.58 5.54 5.92
N ASP A 193 14.49 5.98 6.78
CA ASP A 193 14.93 7.39 6.79
C ASP A 193 15.74 7.67 5.52
N PRO A 194 15.27 8.54 4.59
CA PRO A 194 16.00 8.86 3.37
C PRO A 194 17.40 9.43 3.65
N ARG A 195 17.63 10.15 4.76
CA ARG A 195 18.96 10.69 5.08
C ARG A 195 20.00 9.60 5.33
N ALA A 196 19.58 8.48 5.93
CA ALA A 196 20.43 7.31 6.15
C ALA A 196 20.84 6.63 4.82
N HIS A 197 20.12 6.91 3.73
CA HIS A 197 20.38 6.39 2.39
C HIS A 197 21.01 7.44 1.45
N GLY A 198 21.60 8.51 2.00
CA GLY A 198 22.36 9.50 1.25
C GLY A 198 21.52 10.58 0.57
N PHE A 199 20.21 10.62 0.80
CA PHE A 199 19.36 11.67 0.24
C PHE A 199 19.53 12.99 1.00
N ARG A 200 19.52 14.10 0.26
CA ARG A 200 19.38 15.44 0.80
C ARG A 200 17.91 15.82 0.86
N VAL A 201 17.38 16.02 2.06
CA VAL A 201 15.99 16.46 2.28
C VAL A 201 16.00 17.83 2.96
N PRO A 202 15.86 18.94 2.23
CA PRO A 202 15.75 20.27 2.81
C PRO A 202 14.43 20.47 3.56
N ASP A 203 14.30 21.62 4.22
CA ASP A 203 13.03 22.05 4.80
C ASP A 203 11.94 22.12 3.72
N GLN A 204 10.69 21.86 4.12
CA GLN A 204 9.52 21.82 3.24
C GLN A 204 9.57 20.76 2.13
N HIS A 205 10.56 19.86 2.16
CA HIS A 205 10.61 18.66 1.34
C HIS A 205 10.31 17.43 2.20
N THR A 206 9.83 16.37 1.54
CA THR A 206 9.88 15.02 2.10
C THR A 206 10.28 14.02 1.02
N ILE A 207 10.88 12.91 1.45
CA ILE A 207 11.11 11.76 0.59
C ILE A 207 10.56 10.55 1.33
N VAL A 208 9.53 9.93 0.76
CA VAL A 208 9.02 8.65 1.25
C VAL A 208 9.83 7.55 0.58
N LEU A 209 10.74 6.95 1.33
CA LEU A 209 11.62 5.88 0.88
C LEU A 209 11.14 4.55 1.48
N GLY A 210 10.91 3.56 0.63
CA GLY A 210 10.42 2.25 1.05
C GLY A 210 11.20 1.10 0.42
N ARG A 211 11.55 0.11 1.24
CA ARG A 211 11.97 -1.21 0.76
C ARG A 211 10.72 -2.03 0.50
N VAL A 212 10.52 -2.45 -0.75
CA VAL A 212 9.36 -3.22 -1.19
C VAL A 212 9.71 -4.70 -1.16
N GLY A 213 8.89 -5.52 -0.50
CA GLY A 213 9.01 -6.97 -0.43
C GLY A 213 7.66 -7.67 -0.40
N SER A 214 7.68 -8.99 -0.27
CA SER A 214 6.46 -9.80 -0.14
C SER A 214 6.04 -9.93 1.33
N ILE A 215 4.72 -9.92 1.61
CA ILE A 215 4.21 -10.25 2.95
C ILE A 215 4.40 -11.75 3.25
N VAL A 216 4.25 -12.59 2.23
CA VAL A 216 4.20 -14.06 2.39
C VAL A 216 5.59 -14.69 2.31
N ALA A 217 6.42 -14.23 1.37
CA ALA A 217 7.79 -14.70 1.21
C ALA A 217 8.77 -13.70 1.86
N PRO A 218 9.81 -14.16 2.60
CA PRO A 218 10.78 -13.29 3.27
C PRO A 218 11.81 -12.68 2.31
N VAL A 219 11.33 -12.15 1.19
CA VAL A 219 12.14 -11.63 0.08
C VAL A 219 11.71 -10.20 -0.21
N ASP A 220 12.70 -9.34 -0.32
CA ASP A 220 12.52 -8.00 -0.86
C ASP A 220 12.71 -8.00 -2.37
N LEU A 221 11.91 -7.19 -3.07
CA LEU A 221 11.87 -7.09 -4.53
C LEU A 221 12.56 -5.83 -5.04
N GLY A 222 12.50 -4.72 -4.30
CA GLY A 222 12.97 -3.44 -4.80
C GLY A 222 12.89 -2.29 -3.81
N TRP A 223 13.09 -1.08 -4.34
CA TRP A 223 12.97 0.17 -3.62
C TRP A 223 12.00 1.09 -4.36
N LEU A 224 11.23 1.85 -3.59
CA LEU A 224 10.48 3.00 -4.06
C LEU A 224 11.00 4.26 -3.36
N ALA A 225 10.96 5.39 -4.06
CA ALA A 225 11.22 6.69 -3.49
C ALA A 225 10.28 7.73 -4.11
N HIS A 226 9.55 8.46 -3.27
CA HIS A 226 8.66 9.54 -3.67
C HIS A 226 9.21 10.86 -3.11
N GLN A 227 9.83 11.68 -3.97
CA GLN A 227 10.27 13.01 -3.58
C GLN A 227 9.14 14.01 -3.76
N VAL A 228 8.77 14.68 -2.67
CA VAL A 228 7.87 15.83 -2.69
C VAL A 228 8.72 17.09 -2.63
N ARG A 229 8.90 17.74 -3.79
CA ARG A 229 9.69 18.97 -3.94
C ARG A 229 8.75 20.18 -4.09
N PRO A 230 8.88 21.23 -3.26
CA PRO A 230 8.03 22.41 -3.36
C PRO A 230 8.28 23.16 -4.68
N ILE A 231 7.19 23.65 -5.27
CA ILE A 231 7.17 24.55 -6.44
C ILE A 231 6.20 25.70 -6.14
N PRO A 232 6.22 26.84 -6.87
CA PRO A 232 5.39 28.00 -6.50
C PRO A 232 3.88 27.72 -6.34
N ALA A 233 3.34 26.74 -7.09
CA ALA A 233 1.91 26.39 -7.06
C ALA A 233 1.53 25.26 -6.07
N GLY A 234 2.50 24.68 -5.33
CA GLY A 234 2.29 23.50 -4.49
C GLY A 234 3.56 22.66 -4.40
N CYS A 235 3.51 21.42 -4.85
CA CYS A 235 4.68 20.57 -5.00
C CYS A 235 4.68 19.83 -6.35
N GLU A 236 5.84 19.34 -6.74
CA GLU A 236 5.95 18.23 -7.68
C GLU A 236 6.33 16.97 -6.91
N MET A 237 5.66 15.87 -7.24
CA MET A 237 6.00 14.53 -6.78
C MET A 237 6.83 13.85 -7.88
N ARG A 238 8.07 13.49 -7.54
CA ARG A 238 8.97 12.71 -8.40
C ARG A 238 9.13 11.32 -7.79
N SER A 239 8.44 10.35 -8.39
CA SER A 239 8.47 8.94 -7.97
C SER A 239 9.51 8.17 -8.76
N ARG A 240 10.24 7.28 -8.07
CA ARG A 240 11.18 6.33 -8.66
C ARG A 240 10.96 4.95 -8.06
N PHE A 241 10.97 3.94 -8.91
CA PHE A 241 10.96 2.54 -8.50
C PHE A 241 12.16 1.84 -9.14
N TYR A 242 12.88 1.06 -8.32
CA TYR A 242 13.94 0.18 -8.74
C TYR A 242 13.67 -1.22 -8.20
N LEU A 243 13.18 -2.11 -9.04
CA LEU A 243 12.82 -3.48 -8.68
C LEU A 243 13.81 -4.48 -9.27
N ASN A 244 13.65 -5.77 -8.96
CA ASN A 244 14.65 -6.82 -9.13
C ASN A 244 15.96 -6.56 -8.37
N LEU A 245 15.89 -5.76 -7.30
CA LEU A 245 16.98 -5.56 -6.35
C LEU A 245 16.70 -6.41 -5.14
N HIS A 246 17.06 -7.69 -5.22
CA HIS A 246 16.64 -8.68 -4.22
C HIS A 246 17.39 -8.57 -2.91
N GLY A 247 16.68 -8.86 -1.82
CA GLY A 247 17.22 -8.97 -0.47
C GLY A 247 16.36 -9.92 0.35
N LEU A 248 16.80 -10.17 1.58
CA LEU A 248 16.03 -10.94 2.55
C LEU A 248 15.64 -10.02 3.71
N HIS A 249 14.43 -10.21 4.22
CA HIS A 249 13.96 -9.53 5.42
C HIS A 249 13.49 -10.53 6.48
N GLN A 250 13.35 -10.06 7.71
CA GLN A 250 12.78 -10.88 8.78
C GLN A 250 11.26 -11.00 8.57
N PRO A 251 10.71 -12.21 8.43
CA PRO A 251 9.28 -12.38 8.21
C PRO A 251 8.50 -11.96 9.46
N ASP A 252 7.43 -11.21 9.26
CA ASP A 252 6.36 -11.07 10.24
C ASP A 252 5.41 -12.26 10.08
N LEU A 253 5.57 -13.28 10.94
CA LEU A 253 4.79 -14.51 10.84
C LEU A 253 3.30 -14.31 11.06
N SER A 254 2.91 -13.30 11.86
CA SER A 254 1.50 -12.99 12.09
C SER A 254 0.89 -12.40 10.81
N GLN A 255 1.56 -11.41 10.23
CA GLN A 255 1.09 -10.75 9.02
C GLN A 255 1.12 -11.69 7.81
N ALA A 256 2.12 -12.57 7.72
CA ALA A 256 2.15 -13.62 6.70
C ALA A 256 0.96 -14.59 6.84
N ALA A 257 0.63 -15.02 8.07
CA ALA A 257 -0.53 -15.87 8.32
C ALA A 257 -1.85 -15.18 7.93
N HIS A 258 -2.01 -13.90 8.27
CA HIS A 258 -3.20 -13.13 7.88
C HIS A 258 -3.28 -12.94 6.36
N ALA A 259 -2.16 -12.66 5.68
CA ALA A 259 -2.12 -12.54 4.22
C ALA A 259 -2.48 -13.86 3.53
N ILE A 260 -2.04 -15.00 4.06
CA ILE A 260 -2.43 -16.33 3.59
C ILE A 260 -3.93 -16.58 3.86
N ALA A 261 -4.45 -16.20 5.03
CA ALA A 261 -5.86 -16.35 5.35
C ALA A 261 -6.77 -15.52 4.42
N ARG A 262 -6.32 -14.33 3.99
CA ARG A 262 -6.98 -13.51 2.95
C ARG A 262 -6.96 -14.13 1.55
N GLY A 263 -6.20 -15.21 1.34
CA GLY A 263 -5.99 -15.85 0.05
C GLY A 263 -4.68 -15.39 -0.58
N PRO A 264 -3.62 -16.24 -0.55
CA PRO A 264 -2.29 -15.85 -0.93
C PRO A 264 -2.23 -15.57 -2.44
N ALA A 265 -1.62 -14.44 -2.79
CA ALA A 265 -1.35 -14.06 -4.17
C ALA A 265 0.14 -14.27 -4.51
N VAL A 266 0.65 -15.48 -4.25
CA VAL A 266 2.06 -15.83 -4.50
C VAL A 266 2.17 -16.58 -5.82
N ASP A 267 2.90 -16.02 -6.77
CA ASP A 267 3.32 -16.69 -7.99
C ASP A 267 4.85 -16.61 -8.08
N PRO A 268 5.59 -17.71 -8.26
CA PRO A 268 7.05 -17.69 -8.35
C PRO A 268 7.59 -16.71 -9.41
N ARG A 269 6.79 -16.36 -10.42
CA ARG A 269 7.13 -15.33 -11.42
C ARG A 269 7.21 -13.92 -10.84
N ASP A 270 6.64 -13.66 -9.67
CA ASP A 270 6.79 -12.40 -8.92
C ASP A 270 8.19 -12.19 -8.34
N LEU A 271 9.08 -13.17 -8.45
CA LEU A 271 10.48 -13.01 -8.06
C LEU A 271 11.35 -12.44 -9.17
N VAL A 272 10.86 -12.42 -10.42
CA VAL A 272 11.60 -11.83 -11.55
C VAL A 272 10.62 -10.96 -12.31
N LEU A 273 10.62 -9.69 -11.96
CA LEU A 273 9.70 -8.70 -12.49
C LEU A 273 10.16 -8.27 -13.89
N ASP A 274 9.21 -8.04 -14.78
CA ASP A 274 9.47 -7.69 -16.17
C ASP A 274 9.07 -6.24 -16.48
N VAL A 275 9.32 -5.86 -17.73
CA VAL A 275 9.05 -4.51 -18.25
C VAL A 275 7.54 -4.26 -18.39
N ASP A 276 6.71 -5.29 -18.54
CA ASP A 276 5.26 -5.14 -18.55
C ASP A 276 4.76 -4.72 -17.16
N LEU A 277 5.27 -5.33 -16.08
CA LEU A 277 4.97 -4.86 -14.72
C LEU A 277 5.42 -3.41 -14.52
N ALA A 278 6.58 -3.02 -15.05
CA ALA A 278 7.06 -1.65 -14.98
C ALA A 278 6.07 -0.66 -15.63
N ARG A 279 5.49 -1.05 -16.78
CA ARG A 279 4.44 -0.28 -17.45
C ARG A 279 3.16 -0.20 -16.61
N GLU A 280 2.72 -1.30 -16.01
CA GLU A 280 1.53 -1.31 -15.15
C GLU A 280 1.74 -0.47 -13.88
N LEU A 281 2.94 -0.52 -13.29
CA LEU A 281 3.31 0.27 -12.11
C LEU A 281 3.41 1.77 -12.45
N LEU A 282 3.91 2.13 -13.63
CA LEU A 282 3.87 3.51 -14.14
C LEU A 282 2.42 4.05 -14.13
N LEU A 283 1.49 3.27 -14.69
CA LEU A 283 0.08 3.65 -14.75
C LEU A 283 -0.51 3.77 -13.34
N HIS A 284 -0.30 2.75 -12.50
CA HIS A 284 -0.79 2.72 -11.12
C HIS A 284 -0.33 3.95 -10.33
N CYS A 285 0.98 4.22 -10.32
CA CYS A 285 1.54 5.37 -9.61
C CYS A 285 1.06 6.71 -10.19
N GLY A 286 0.94 6.82 -11.52
CA GLY A 286 0.38 8.03 -12.13
C GLY A 286 -1.08 8.30 -11.76
N GLN A 287 -1.89 7.24 -11.61
CA GLN A 287 -3.30 7.33 -11.24
C GLN A 287 -3.46 7.77 -9.78
N GLU A 288 -2.82 7.06 -8.86
CA GLU A 288 -2.99 7.30 -7.42
C GLU A 288 -2.48 8.69 -7.03
N MET A 289 -1.33 9.12 -7.55
CA MET A 289 -0.73 10.41 -7.20
C MET A 289 -1.58 11.55 -7.73
N ASN A 290 -2.08 11.46 -8.97
CA ASN A 290 -2.96 12.46 -9.54
C ASN A 290 -4.33 12.51 -8.84
N HIS A 291 -4.87 11.34 -8.47
CA HIS A 291 -6.15 11.27 -7.78
C HIS A 291 -6.09 11.91 -6.39
N LEU A 292 -5.08 11.53 -5.58
CA LEU A 292 -4.89 12.09 -4.25
C LEU A 292 -4.60 13.60 -4.29
N ALA A 293 -3.86 14.08 -5.30
CA ALA A 293 -3.62 15.51 -5.50
C ALA A 293 -4.93 16.33 -5.61
N GLY A 294 -6.01 15.73 -6.09
CA GLY A 294 -7.30 16.39 -6.27
C GLY A 294 -7.99 16.78 -4.97
N PHE A 295 -7.69 16.12 -3.85
CA PHE A 295 -8.41 16.34 -2.58
C PHE A 295 -7.54 16.38 -1.32
N LEU A 296 -6.27 15.97 -1.38
CA LEU A 296 -5.38 15.91 -0.22
C LEU A 296 -5.31 17.22 0.59
N PRO A 297 -5.24 18.42 -0.01
CA PRO A 297 -5.21 19.66 0.77
C PRO A 297 -6.47 19.88 1.61
N GLN A 298 -7.65 19.55 1.09
CA GLN A 298 -8.91 19.71 1.81
C GLN A 298 -9.06 18.65 2.90
N LEU A 299 -8.73 17.40 2.56
CA LEU A 299 -8.74 16.30 3.51
C LEU A 299 -7.81 16.58 4.70
N TYR A 300 -6.57 17.04 4.42
CA TYR A 300 -5.61 17.44 5.45
C TYR A 300 -6.18 18.55 6.35
N HIS A 301 -6.78 19.60 5.78
CA HIS A 301 -7.34 20.70 6.56
C HIS A 301 -8.44 20.27 7.54
N GLU A 302 -9.21 19.25 7.17
CA GLU A 302 -10.32 18.72 7.96
C GLU A 302 -9.86 17.71 9.02
N PHE A 303 -8.88 16.86 8.71
CA PHE A 303 -8.55 15.68 9.52
C PHE A 303 -7.15 15.69 10.18
N ALA A 304 -6.28 16.66 9.90
CA ALA A 304 -4.94 16.71 10.50
C ALA A 304 -4.87 17.35 11.91
N ARG A 305 -6.01 17.47 12.61
CA ARG A 305 -6.11 18.16 13.90
C ARG A 305 -6.12 17.20 15.08
#